data_AF-A0AA88B808-F1
#
_entry.id   AF-A0AA88B808-F1
#
_cell.length_a   1.000
_cell.length_b   1.000
_cell.length_c   1.000
_cell.angle_alpha   90.00
_cell.angle_beta   90.00
_cell.angle_gamma   90.00
#
_symmetry.space_group_name_H-M   'P 1'
#
loop_
_entity.id
_entity.type
_entity.pdbx_description
1 polymer ?
#
loop_
_entity_poly.entity_id
_entity_poly.type
_entity_poly.pdbx_seq_one_letter_code
_entity_poly.pdbx_strand_id
1 'polypeptide(L)'
;MPIASVAAVMVLLALYVPIGLYLEAHFVPMDKTILNPPFARLAGNAFAIYKLPAPAPADTLDESRRSHVVLTEDGKLLGPSHSPHSDINTIGLGRYSYWSEAGRVPVVVFSTSDNSNPNSNGRVYRLLDPDAPYEAQLKH
;
A
#
# COMPACT_ATOMS: atom_id res chain seq x y z
N MET A 1 -0.39 40.68 -33.14
CA MET A 1 -1.30 39.64 -32.60
C MET A 1 -2.66 40.28 -32.36
N PRO A 2 -3.78 39.68 -32.78
CA PRO A 2 -5.09 40.30 -32.59
C PRO A 2 -5.50 40.25 -31.12
N ILE A 3 -6.16 41.32 -30.65
CA ILE A 3 -6.62 41.52 -29.26
C ILE A 3 -7.44 40.33 -28.73
N ALA A 4 -8.19 39.65 -29.62
CA ALA A 4 -8.94 38.44 -29.32
C ALA A 4 -8.07 37.29 -28.79
N SER A 5 -6.82 37.16 -29.27
CA SER A 5 -5.88 36.14 -28.79
C SER A 5 -5.38 36.43 -27.38
N VAL A 6 -5.21 37.70 -27.02
CA VAL A 6 -4.79 38.10 -25.67
C VAL A 6 -5.93 37.87 -24.67
N ALA A 7 -7.16 38.22 -25.03
CA ALA A 7 -8.33 37.99 -24.18
C ALA A 7 -8.55 36.49 -23.91
N ALA A 8 -8.40 35.63 -24.92
CA ALA A 8 -8.52 34.19 -24.75
C ALA A 8 -7.47 33.60 -23.78
N VAL A 9 -6.22 34.07 -23.87
CA VAL A 9 -5.15 33.65 -22.96
C VAL A 9 -5.44 34.10 -21.53
N MET A 10 -5.92 35.34 -21.35
CA MET A 10 -6.27 35.85 -20.01
C MET A 10 -7.41 35.06 -19.37
N VAL A 11 -8.41 34.65 -20.14
CA VAL A 11 -9.51 33.80 -19.64
C VAL A 11 -9.00 32.41 -19.28
N LEU A 12 -8.16 31.79 -20.11
CA LEU A 12 -7.55 30.49 -19.79
C LEU A 12 -6.73 30.55 -18.50
N LEU A 13 -5.93 31.60 -18.31
CA LEU A 13 -5.15 31.80 -17.08
C LEU A 13 -6.06 32.04 -15.86
N ALA A 14 -7.10 32.86 -16.00
CA ALA A 14 -8.05 33.16 -14.94
C ALA A 14 -8.85 31.93 -14.48
N LEU A 15 -9.02 30.92 -15.34
CA LEU A 15 -9.59 29.62 -14.97
C LEU A 15 -8.53 28.65 -14.42
N TYR A 16 -7.37 28.59 -15.06
CA TYR A 16 -6.30 27.65 -14.72
C TYR A 16 -5.72 27.91 -13.33
N VAL A 17 -5.42 29.17 -12.98
CA VAL A 17 -4.79 29.53 -11.71
C VAL A 17 -5.64 29.12 -10.49
N PRO A 18 -6.94 29.46 -10.38
CA PRO A 18 -7.75 29.04 -9.24
C PRO A 18 -7.99 27.53 -9.20
N ILE A 19 -8.12 26.86 -10.36
CA ILE A 19 -8.23 25.39 -10.42
C ILE A 19 -6.92 24.74 -9.93
N GLY A 20 -5.77 25.23 -10.38
CA GLY A 20 -4.46 24.75 -9.95
C GLY A 20 -4.26 24.91 -8.44
N LEU A 21 -4.55 26.10 -7.90
CA LEU A 21 -4.48 26.36 -6.47
C LEU A 21 -5.45 25.50 -5.66
N TYR A 22 -6.68 25.28 -6.16
CA TYR A 22 -7.65 24.40 -5.53
C TYR A 22 -7.17 22.94 -5.52
N LEU A 23 -6.67 22.44 -6.64
CA LEU A 23 -6.14 21.08 -6.74
C LEU A 23 -4.93 20.88 -5.83
N GLU A 24 -4.01 21.85 -5.76
CA GLU A 24 -2.82 21.77 -4.91
C GLU A 24 -3.17 21.85 -3.42
N ALA A 25 -4.11 22.72 -3.03
CA ALA A 25 -4.58 22.83 -1.64
C ALA A 25 -5.36 21.60 -1.16
N HIS A 26 -5.99 20.86 -2.07
CA HIS A 26 -6.78 19.67 -1.77
C HIS A 26 -6.10 18.37 -2.23
N PHE A 27 -4.84 18.43 -2.67
CA PHE A 27 -4.07 17.25 -3.01
C PHE A 27 -3.69 16.53 -1.71
N VAL A 28 -4.36 15.41 -1.44
CA VAL A 28 -3.91 14.48 -0.41
C VAL A 28 -2.84 13.60 -1.05
N PRO A 29 -1.56 13.68 -0.64
CA PRO A 29 -0.54 12.79 -1.16
C PRO A 29 -0.98 11.34 -0.90
N MET A 30 -0.94 10.53 -1.95
CA MET A 30 -1.23 9.11 -1.83
C MET A 30 -0.19 8.48 -0.89
N ASP A 31 -0.61 8.12 0.32
CA ASP A 31 0.22 7.36 1.23
C ASP A 31 0.43 5.96 0.62
N LYS A 32 1.57 5.80 -0.05
CA LYS A 32 1.94 4.55 -0.73
C LYS A 32 2.09 3.40 0.25
N THR A 33 2.26 3.65 1.54
CA THR A 33 2.32 2.56 2.52
C THR A 33 0.96 1.90 2.73
N ILE A 34 -0.15 2.57 2.40
CA ILE A 34 -1.51 2.05 2.60
C ILE A 34 -1.82 0.96 1.56
N LEU A 35 -2.25 -0.19 2.07
CA LEU A 35 -2.76 -1.30 1.27
C LEU A 35 -4.25 -1.09 1.02
N ASN A 36 -4.61 -0.86 -0.23
CA ASN A 36 -5.99 -0.57 -0.61
C ASN A 36 -6.74 -1.86 -1.01
N PRO A 37 -8.01 -2.03 -0.60
CA PRO A 37 -8.87 -3.10 -1.10
C PRO A 37 -9.12 -2.97 -2.62
N PRO A 38 -9.55 -4.04 -3.31
CA PRO A 38 -9.92 -5.34 -2.74
C PRO A 38 -8.71 -6.25 -2.44
N PHE A 39 -8.75 -6.88 -1.27
CA PHE A 39 -7.86 -7.98 -0.89
C PHE A 39 -8.42 -9.29 -1.43
N ALA A 40 -7.63 -9.98 -2.26
CA ALA A 40 -8.00 -11.27 -2.82
C ALA A 40 -8.07 -12.31 -1.70
N ARG A 41 -9.22 -12.96 -1.54
CA ARG A 41 -9.34 -14.06 -0.59
C ARG A 41 -8.68 -15.31 -1.19
N LEU A 42 -7.73 -15.91 -0.46
CA LEU A 42 -7.07 -17.13 -0.89
C LEU A 42 -7.81 -18.36 -0.36
N ALA A 43 -7.80 -18.55 0.96
CA ALA A 43 -8.45 -19.64 1.67
C ALA A 43 -8.54 -19.29 3.17
N GLY A 44 -9.47 -19.91 3.91
CA GLY A 44 -9.57 -19.76 5.38
C GLY A 44 -9.54 -18.30 5.82
N ASN A 45 -8.52 -17.96 6.62
CA ASN A 45 -8.24 -16.61 7.15
C ASN A 45 -7.26 -15.79 6.28
N ALA A 46 -6.76 -16.36 5.18
CA ALA A 46 -5.72 -15.76 4.34
C ALA A 46 -6.29 -14.88 3.22
N PHE A 47 -5.73 -13.68 3.13
CA PHE A 47 -5.96 -12.70 2.09
C PHE A 47 -4.63 -12.29 1.44
N ALA A 48 -4.69 -11.82 0.20
CA ALA A 48 -3.53 -11.38 -0.55
C ALA A 48 -3.77 -10.05 -1.25
N ILE A 49 -2.70 -9.30 -1.42
CA ILE A 49 -2.66 -8.12 -2.27
C ILE A 49 -1.47 -8.24 -3.22
N TYR A 50 -1.75 -8.14 -4.52
CA TYR A 50 -0.76 -8.32 -5.60
C TYR A 50 -0.24 -7.00 -6.16
N LYS A 51 -0.96 -5.91 -5.91
CA LYS A 51 -0.60 -4.57 -6.35
C LYS A 51 -0.06 -3.81 -5.14
N LEU A 52 1.21 -4.05 -4.87
CA LEU A 52 1.94 -3.42 -3.78
C LEU A 52 2.96 -2.42 -4.35
N PRO A 53 3.18 -1.29 -3.67
CA PRO A 53 4.51 -0.71 -3.70
C PRO A 53 5.46 -1.77 -3.14
N ALA A 54 6.59 -2.02 -3.78
CA ALA A 54 7.59 -2.95 -3.29
C ALA A 54 8.64 -2.14 -2.50
N PRO A 55 8.40 -1.83 -1.21
CA PRO A 55 9.26 -0.90 -0.48
C PRO A 55 10.64 -1.52 -0.20
N ALA A 56 10.70 -2.85 -0.10
CA ALA A 56 11.90 -3.60 0.23
C ALA A 56 11.92 -4.97 -0.50
N PRO A 57 13.08 -5.66 -0.48
CA PRO A 57 13.18 -7.03 -0.97
C PRO A 57 12.24 -7.98 -0.21
N ALA A 58 11.52 -8.82 -0.96
CA ALA A 58 10.67 -9.86 -0.40
C ALA A 58 11.44 -11.14 -0.07
N ASP A 59 10.83 -12.00 0.75
CA ASP A 59 11.32 -13.36 0.97
C ASP A 59 11.19 -14.19 -0.31
N THR A 60 12.10 -15.15 -0.45
CA THR A 60 12.10 -16.14 -1.54
C THR A 60 12.24 -17.54 -0.97
N LEU A 61 12.17 -18.57 -1.82
CA LEU A 61 12.41 -19.96 -1.39
C LEU A 61 13.82 -20.14 -0.80
N ASP A 62 14.82 -19.51 -1.40
CA ASP A 62 16.22 -19.61 -0.99
C ASP A 62 16.54 -18.68 0.19
N GLU A 63 15.81 -17.56 0.33
CA GLU A 63 16.03 -16.52 1.34
C GLU A 63 14.72 -16.20 2.08
N SER A 64 14.26 -17.12 2.92
CA SER A 64 12.93 -17.07 3.58
C SER A 64 12.79 -16.04 4.73
N ARG A 65 13.85 -15.32 5.07
CA ARG A 65 13.90 -14.30 6.12
C ARG A 65 14.62 -13.02 5.69
N ARG A 66 14.60 -12.73 4.40
CA ARG A 66 15.28 -11.54 3.86
C ARG A 66 14.46 -10.28 4.10
N SER A 67 13.14 -10.39 4.17
CA SER A 67 12.30 -9.22 4.28
C SER A 67 12.37 -8.60 5.67
N HIS A 68 12.50 -7.27 5.72
CA HIS A 68 12.36 -6.51 6.95
C HIS A 68 11.02 -5.76 7.04
N VAL A 69 10.11 -5.98 6.07
CA VAL A 69 8.85 -5.21 6.03
C VAL A 69 7.95 -5.51 7.22
N VAL A 70 7.29 -4.47 7.68
CA VAL A 70 6.36 -4.48 8.80
C VAL A 70 4.95 -4.24 8.30
N LEU A 71 4.03 -5.13 8.63
CA LEU A 71 2.60 -4.94 8.37
C LEU A 71 1.92 -4.39 9.62
N THR A 72 1.10 -3.35 9.44
CA THR A 72 0.27 -2.79 10.51
C THR A 72 -1.21 -2.84 10.17
N GLU A 73 -2.03 -2.95 11.20
CA GLU A 73 -3.50 -2.83 11.18
C GLU A 73 -3.89 -1.73 12.17
N ASP A 74 -4.49 -0.64 11.67
CA ASP A 74 -4.80 0.57 12.44
C ASP A 74 -3.60 1.10 13.25
N GLY A 75 -2.40 1.00 12.66
CA GLY A 75 -1.14 1.40 13.28
C GLY A 75 -0.58 0.42 14.33
N LYS A 76 -1.26 -0.69 14.61
CA LYS A 76 -0.74 -1.78 15.45
C LYS A 76 -0.01 -2.80 14.60
N LEU A 77 1.11 -3.31 15.10
CA LEU A 77 1.87 -4.35 14.42
C LEU A 77 1.05 -5.63 14.28
N LEU A 78 0.97 -6.16 13.07
CA LEU A 78 0.55 -7.53 12.81
C LEU A 78 1.76 -8.46 12.89
N GLY A 79 1.50 -9.72 13.23
CA GLY A 79 2.50 -10.77 13.20
C GLY A 79 1.95 -12.08 13.76
N PRO A 80 2.76 -13.16 13.80
CA PRO A 80 4.17 -13.23 13.36
C PRO A 80 4.42 -12.91 11.87
N SER A 81 5.57 -12.31 11.56
CA SER A 81 6.08 -12.14 10.19
C SER A 81 6.71 -13.44 9.65
N HIS A 82 6.96 -13.51 8.34
CA HIS A 82 7.50 -14.71 7.66
C HIS A 82 6.69 -15.98 7.93
N SER A 83 5.39 -15.83 8.14
CA SER A 83 4.54 -16.96 8.50
C SER A 83 4.33 -17.87 7.29
N PRO A 84 4.40 -19.20 7.44
CA PRO A 84 4.00 -20.12 6.38
C PRO A 84 2.57 -19.82 5.91
N HIS A 85 2.32 -19.87 4.60
CA HIS A 85 0.98 -19.59 4.07
C HIS A 85 -0.09 -20.55 4.64
N SER A 86 0.30 -21.78 5.02
CA SER A 86 -0.55 -22.72 5.75
C SER A 86 -1.04 -22.17 7.09
N ASP A 87 -0.18 -21.49 7.83
CA ASP A 87 -0.47 -20.98 9.18
C ASP A 87 -1.30 -19.70 9.09
N ILE A 88 -1.03 -18.87 8.10
CA ILE A 88 -1.89 -17.71 7.78
C ILE A 88 -3.30 -18.18 7.44
N ASN A 89 -3.42 -19.25 6.64
CA ASN A 89 -4.71 -19.81 6.23
C ASN A 89 -5.48 -20.44 7.40
N THR A 90 -4.83 -21.29 8.20
CA THR A 90 -5.48 -22.12 9.23
C THR A 90 -5.62 -21.44 10.58
N ILE A 91 -4.58 -20.72 11.02
CA ILE A 91 -4.54 -20.05 12.33
C ILE A 91 -4.93 -18.58 12.17
N GLY A 92 -4.30 -17.89 11.22
CA GLY A 92 -4.47 -16.46 11.02
C GLY A 92 -3.94 -15.64 12.21
N LEU A 93 -4.78 -14.76 12.77
CA LEU A 93 -4.50 -13.90 13.94
C LEU A 93 -3.32 -12.94 13.72
N GLY A 94 -3.34 -12.21 12.61
CA GLY A 94 -2.31 -11.22 12.28
C GLY A 94 -1.06 -11.79 11.61
N ARG A 95 -0.98 -13.10 11.38
CA ARG A 95 0.13 -13.71 10.63
C ARG A 95 0.22 -13.16 9.22
N TYR A 96 1.43 -12.90 8.76
CA TYR A 96 1.68 -12.49 7.37
C TYR A 96 3.01 -12.99 6.82
N SER A 97 3.10 -12.95 5.49
CA SER A 97 4.26 -13.27 4.67
C SER A 97 4.37 -12.25 3.55
N TYR A 98 5.56 -11.67 3.37
CA TYR A 98 5.87 -10.83 2.21
C TYR A 98 6.79 -11.61 1.30
N TRP A 99 6.19 -12.16 0.25
CA TRP A 99 6.75 -13.23 -0.56
C TRP A 99 6.92 -12.79 -2.00
N SER A 100 8.02 -13.18 -2.64
CA SER A 100 8.17 -13.08 -4.09
C SER A 100 8.69 -14.37 -4.70
N GLU A 101 8.12 -14.72 -5.84
CA GLU A 101 8.66 -15.76 -6.72
C GLU A 101 9.62 -15.11 -7.72
N ALA A 102 10.68 -15.83 -8.11
CA ALA A 102 11.71 -15.29 -9.01
C ALA A 102 11.10 -14.66 -10.27
N GLY A 103 11.42 -13.39 -10.52
CA GLY A 103 10.92 -12.64 -11.68
C GLY A 103 9.48 -12.14 -11.57
N ARG A 104 8.83 -12.25 -10.40
CA ARG A 104 7.47 -11.73 -10.14
C ARG A 104 7.49 -10.53 -9.18
N VAL A 105 6.38 -9.79 -9.20
CA VAL A 105 6.14 -8.71 -8.25
C VAL A 105 5.84 -9.32 -6.87
N PRO A 106 6.44 -8.80 -5.78
CA PRO A 106 6.13 -9.25 -4.44
C PRO A 106 4.65 -9.18 -4.07
N VAL A 107 4.23 -10.09 -3.20
CA VAL A 107 2.85 -10.23 -2.69
C VAL A 107 2.90 -10.26 -1.17
N VAL A 108 1.97 -9.56 -0.53
CA VAL A 108 1.69 -9.74 0.90
C VAL A 108 0.54 -10.72 1.01
N VAL A 109 0.78 -11.83 1.69
CA VAL A 109 -0.24 -12.77 2.16
C VAL A 109 -0.40 -12.55 3.65
N PHE A 110 -1.62 -12.30 4.12
CA PHE A 110 -1.85 -11.96 5.53
C PHE A 110 -3.22 -12.40 6.02
N SER A 111 -3.39 -12.34 7.34
CA SER A 111 -4.66 -12.44 8.05
C SER A 111 -4.80 -11.21 8.94
N THR A 112 -6.03 -10.79 9.22
CA THR A 112 -6.30 -9.69 10.18
C THR A 112 -6.09 -10.16 11.61
N SER A 113 -5.94 -9.23 12.55
CA SER A 113 -5.63 -9.55 13.95
C SER A 113 -6.66 -10.45 14.64
N ASP A 114 -7.91 -10.39 14.19
CA ASP A 114 -9.07 -11.14 14.70
C ASP A 114 -9.74 -12.03 13.63
N ASN A 115 -9.06 -12.28 12.51
CA ASN A 115 -9.56 -13.05 11.36
C ASN A 115 -10.82 -12.50 10.68
N SER A 116 -11.24 -11.26 11.00
CA SER A 116 -12.30 -10.57 10.26
C SER A 116 -11.89 -10.27 8.81
N ASN A 117 -12.86 -10.10 7.92
CA ASN A 117 -12.58 -9.81 6.51
C ASN A 117 -12.01 -8.38 6.35
N PRO A 118 -10.78 -8.22 5.81
CA PRO A 118 -10.14 -6.91 5.67
C PRO A 118 -10.86 -6.00 4.65
N ASN A 119 -11.70 -6.55 3.77
CA ASN A 119 -12.49 -5.76 2.82
C ASN A 119 -13.72 -5.09 3.45
N SER A 120 -14.13 -5.50 4.65
CA SER A 120 -15.37 -5.04 5.28
C SER A 120 -15.21 -4.59 6.72
N ASN A 121 -14.04 -4.78 7.34
CA ASN A 121 -13.83 -4.43 8.75
C ASN A 121 -13.45 -2.96 9.00
N GLY A 122 -13.26 -2.17 7.93
CA GLY A 122 -13.04 -0.73 8.03
C GLY A 122 -11.66 -0.31 8.56
N ARG A 123 -10.72 -1.25 8.68
CA ARG A 123 -9.37 -1.00 9.21
C ARG A 123 -8.41 -0.56 8.11
N VAL A 124 -7.38 0.19 8.51
CA VAL A 124 -6.32 0.66 7.60
C VAL A 124 -5.10 -0.23 7.76
N TYR A 125 -4.64 -0.81 6.65
CA TYR A 125 -3.45 -1.65 6.61
C TYR A 125 -2.29 -0.91 5.97
N ARG A 126 -1.10 -0.97 6.56
CA ARG A 126 0.13 -0.39 5.97
C ARG A 126 1.26 -1.38 5.92
N LEU A 127 1.98 -1.39 4.80
CA LEU A 127 3.26 -2.07 4.65
C LEU A 127 4.39 -1.05 4.73
N LEU A 128 5.25 -1.20 5.73
CA LEU A 128 6.33 -0.28 6.04
C LEU A 128 7.68 -0.98 5.86
N ASP A 129 8.69 -0.26 5.39
CA ASP A 129 10.08 -0.70 5.42
C ASP A 129 10.79 0.04 6.57
N PRO A 130 11.13 -0.64 7.69
CA PRO A 130 11.75 0.00 8.85
C PRO A 130 13.14 0.59 8.54
N ASP A 131 13.80 0.14 7.48
CA ASP A 131 15.11 0.62 7.07
C ASP A 131 15.03 1.86 6.17
N ALA A 132 13.84 2.18 5.64
CA ALA A 132 13.62 3.39 4.86
C ALA A 132 13.49 4.62 5.77
N PRO A 133 14.19 5.74 5.50
CA PRO A 133 14.00 6.98 6.25
C PRO A 133 12.54 7.43 6.12
N TYR A 134 11.92 7.87 7.22
CA TYR A 134 10.49 8.26 7.30
C TYR A 134 10.04 9.21 6.16
N GLU A 135 10.89 10.15 5.76
CA GLU A 135 10.66 11.07 4.63
C GLU A 135 10.56 10.38 3.26
N ALA A 136 11.30 9.28 3.05
CA ALA A 136 11.30 8.51 1.81
C ALA A 136 10.06 7.62 1.67
N GLN A 137 9.35 7.35 2.78
CA GLN A 137 8.10 6.60 2.77
C GLN A 137 6.90 7.47 2.35
N LEU A 138 6.99 8.79 2.55
CA LEU A 138 5.91 9.76 2.28
C LEU A 138 6.07 10.52 0.97
N LYS A 139 7.30 10.73 0.50
CA LYS A 139 7.58 11.42 -0.76
C LYS A 139 7.88 10.41 -1.85
N HIS A 140 6.94 10.22 -2.78
CA HIS A 140 7.14 9.99 -4.23
C HIS A 140 5.79 9.69 -4.86
#